data_AF-A0A0F2J717-F1
#
_entry.id   AF-A0A0F2J717-F1
#
_cell.length_a   1.000
_cell.length_b   1.000
_cell.length_c   1.000
_cell.angle_alpha   90.00
_cell.angle_beta   90.00
_cell.angle_gamma   90.00
#
_symmetry.space_group_name_H-M   'P 1'
#
loop_
_entity.id
_entity.type
_entity.pdbx_description
1 polymer ?
#
loop_
_entity_poly.entity_id
_entity_poly.type
_entity_poly.pdbx_seq_one_letter_code
_entity_poly.pdbx_strand_id
1 'polypeptide(L)'
;MTHLRTGDLVTKTHPVIAYRGQLDLFQCELVEAQVFFEQKGEKDLIQKLEEIAALCRQLMVSEVRQEPFQWSTLIGLTPEELRERSHHPKKYFGIDHTPLSYAYGAIVAKLHHLRAKSREVELYANRAFTDETGACSRTDLIQALNRLSSAFYILACEVRGRIKDQTENAEKAVKAVKFGQPEKQVTIGTSNRHIHLSEDDLNALFGEGYELTPQKALSQPAQFAAQETVTLVGPKGQFENVRVLGPVRKRTQVELSVTDCFKLGIKPVIRDSGQHEGTVGLQIVGPVGHVELETGVMVASRHIHLHTNEAKAWSLKDGDRVRVKVESQRPMVYEDVLIRVSDQYQKEMHLDLDEANAAFIDPQSYGVLMEE
;
A
#
# COMPACT_ATOMS: atom_id res chain seq x y z
N MET A 1 12.25 56.60 -18.79
CA MET A 1 11.00 57.12 -18.20
C MET A 1 9.84 56.24 -18.65
N THR A 2 8.77 56.17 -17.87
CA THR A 2 7.52 55.47 -18.18
C THR A 2 6.35 56.33 -17.70
N HIS A 3 5.18 56.19 -18.32
CA HIS A 3 3.98 56.86 -17.84
C HIS A 3 3.52 56.22 -16.54
N LEU A 4 3.47 57.00 -15.47
CA LEU A 4 2.72 56.62 -14.27
C LEU A 4 1.23 56.81 -14.51
N ARG A 5 0.87 57.95 -15.13
CA ARG A 5 -0.48 58.36 -15.53
C ARG A 5 -0.40 59.20 -16.80
N THR A 6 -1.56 59.54 -17.37
CA THR A 6 -1.64 60.45 -18.51
C THR A 6 -0.96 61.78 -18.16
N GLY A 7 0.14 62.09 -18.84
CA GLY A 7 0.92 63.32 -18.61
C GLY A 7 1.96 63.26 -17.48
N ASP A 8 2.05 62.17 -16.71
CA ASP A 8 3.01 62.03 -15.60
C ASP A 8 4.06 60.96 -15.93
N LEU A 9 5.31 61.40 -16.14
CA LEU A 9 6.44 60.55 -16.50
C LEU A 9 7.35 60.34 -15.30
N VAL A 10 7.56 59.08 -14.93
CA VAL A 10 8.43 58.68 -13.82
C VAL A 10 9.54 57.75 -14.29
N THR A 11 10.55 57.53 -13.45
CA THR A 11 11.56 56.50 -13.69
C THR A 11 10.95 55.10 -13.53
N LYS A 12 11.57 54.07 -14.15
CA LYS A 12 11.14 52.66 -13.94
C LYS A 12 11.37 52.16 -12.51
N THR A 13 12.18 52.87 -11.72
CA THR A 13 12.44 52.58 -10.32
C THR A 13 11.37 53.14 -9.37
N HIS A 14 10.38 53.86 -9.89
CA HIS A 14 9.31 54.44 -9.08
C HIS A 14 8.55 53.33 -8.32
N PRO A 15 8.31 53.46 -7.00
CA PRO A 15 7.69 52.41 -6.18
C PRO A 15 6.35 51.89 -6.70
N VAL A 16 5.48 52.78 -7.19
CA VAL A 16 4.19 52.38 -7.80
C VAL A 16 4.37 51.54 -9.07
N ILE A 17 5.38 51.85 -9.90
CA ILE A 17 5.67 51.05 -11.10
C ILE A 17 6.17 49.66 -10.70
N ALA A 18 7.00 49.57 -9.66
CA ALA A 18 7.46 48.29 -9.12
C ALA A 18 6.30 47.46 -8.55
N TYR A 19 5.38 48.08 -7.81
CA TYR A 19 4.15 47.43 -7.34
C TYR A 19 3.29 46.89 -8.48
N ARG A 20 3.03 47.70 -9.52
CA ARG A 20 2.27 47.26 -10.70
C ARG A 20 2.93 46.06 -11.37
N GLY A 21 4.25 46.10 -11.56
CA GLY A 21 4.99 44.99 -12.15
C GLY A 21 4.90 43.70 -11.32
N GLN A 22 4.92 43.80 -9.99
CA GLN A 22 4.78 42.63 -9.11
C GLN A 22 3.35 42.08 -9.10
N LEU A 23 2.33 42.94 -9.12
CA LEU A 23 0.94 42.52 -9.23
C LEU A 23 0.64 41.88 -10.59
N ASP A 24 1.27 42.35 -11.66
CA ASP A 24 1.18 41.74 -12.99
C ASP A 24 1.85 40.36 -13.03
N LEU A 25 3.10 40.26 -12.56
CA LEU A 25 3.81 38.97 -12.45
C LEU A 25 3.03 37.96 -11.61
N PHE A 26 2.45 38.41 -10.49
CA PHE A 26 1.61 37.54 -9.66
C PHE A 26 0.39 37.03 -10.41
N GLN A 27 -0.25 37.83 -11.27
CA GLN A 27 -1.34 37.35 -12.12
C GLN A 27 -0.88 36.29 -13.13
N CYS A 28 0.33 36.39 -13.67
CA CYS A 28 0.91 35.31 -14.50
C CYS A 28 1.08 34.02 -13.69
N GLU A 29 1.59 34.11 -12.46
CA GLU A 29 1.75 32.94 -11.58
C GLU A 29 0.42 32.29 -11.19
N LEU A 30 -0.67 33.08 -11.08
CA LEU A 30 -2.02 32.55 -10.91
C LEU A 30 -2.45 31.69 -12.10
N VAL A 31 -2.20 32.16 -13.32
CA VAL A 31 -2.54 31.41 -14.55
C VAL A 31 -1.72 30.13 -14.65
N GLU A 32 -0.42 30.18 -14.35
CA GLU A 32 0.42 28.98 -14.29
C GLU A 32 -0.09 27.98 -13.24
N ALA A 33 -0.55 28.48 -12.09
CA ALA A 33 -1.14 27.63 -11.06
C ALA A 33 -2.48 27.02 -11.51
N GLN A 34 -3.30 27.74 -12.27
CA GLN A 34 -4.54 27.20 -12.84
C GLN A 34 -4.24 26.06 -13.81
N VAL A 35 -3.27 26.21 -14.72
CA VAL A 35 -2.83 25.12 -15.63
C VAL A 35 -2.32 23.92 -14.83
N PHE A 36 -1.53 24.17 -13.80
CA PHE A 36 -1.06 23.10 -12.91
C PHE A 36 -2.21 22.39 -12.18
N PHE A 37 -3.20 23.12 -11.68
CA PHE A 37 -4.38 22.57 -11.01
C PHE A 37 -5.31 21.83 -11.98
N GLU A 38 -5.42 22.25 -13.23
CA GLU A 38 -6.15 21.54 -14.29
C GLU A 38 -5.54 20.16 -14.53
N GLN A 39 -4.22 20.09 -14.68
CA GLN A 39 -3.49 18.81 -14.82
C GLN A 39 -3.66 17.89 -13.60
N LYS A 40 -4.01 18.44 -12.43
CA LYS A 40 -4.28 17.70 -11.19
C LYS A 40 -5.78 17.45 -10.95
N GLY A 41 -6.66 17.91 -11.85
CA GLY A 41 -8.10 17.73 -11.74
C GLY A 41 -8.79 18.62 -10.69
N GLU A 42 -8.14 19.67 -10.19
CA GLU A 42 -8.63 20.53 -9.11
C GLU A 42 -9.50 21.70 -9.63
N LYS A 43 -10.68 21.37 -10.17
CA LYS A 43 -11.61 22.34 -10.78
C LYS A 43 -12.08 23.44 -9.82
N ASP A 44 -12.34 23.08 -8.56
CA ASP A 44 -12.76 24.04 -7.52
C ASP A 44 -11.67 25.06 -7.20
N LEU A 45 -10.40 24.62 -7.12
CA LEU A 45 -9.28 25.54 -6.93
C LEU A 45 -9.14 26.49 -8.12
N ILE A 46 -9.31 26.00 -9.36
CA ILE A 46 -9.26 26.86 -10.55
C ILE A 46 -10.30 27.99 -10.47
N GLN A 47 -11.55 27.67 -10.11
CA GLN A 47 -12.61 28.66 -9.94
C GLN A 47 -12.28 29.68 -8.85
N LYS A 48 -11.75 29.24 -7.70
CA LYS A 48 -11.30 30.13 -6.63
C LYS A 48 -10.12 31.01 -7.07
N LEU A 49 -9.21 30.50 -7.91
CA LEU A 49 -8.14 31.30 -8.51
C LEU A 49 -8.66 32.31 -9.54
N GLU A 50 -9.74 32.01 -10.27
CA GLU A 50 -10.37 32.96 -11.19
C GLU A 50 -10.93 34.18 -10.45
N GLU A 51 -11.57 33.95 -9.29
CA GLU A 51 -12.05 35.01 -8.41
C GLU A 51 -10.90 35.86 -7.86
N ILE A 52 -9.81 35.22 -7.42
CA ILE A 52 -8.59 35.90 -6.97
C ILE A 52 -7.96 36.72 -8.10
N ALA A 53 -7.88 36.17 -9.32
CA ALA A 53 -7.35 36.88 -10.47
C ALA A 53 -8.22 38.09 -10.84
N ALA A 54 -9.55 37.96 -10.72
CA ALA A 54 -10.47 39.08 -10.90
C ALA A 54 -10.25 40.19 -9.87
N LEU A 55 -10.08 39.84 -8.59
CA LEU A 55 -9.73 40.79 -7.54
C LEU A 55 -8.41 41.52 -7.86
N CYS A 56 -7.38 40.79 -8.30
CA CYS A 56 -6.09 41.39 -8.67
C CYS A 56 -6.20 42.38 -9.83
N ARG A 57 -7.00 42.07 -10.85
CA ARG A 57 -7.30 43.01 -11.95
C ARG A 57 -8.02 44.26 -11.43
N GLN A 58 -8.98 44.10 -10.52
CA GLN A 58 -9.69 45.25 -9.94
C GLN A 58 -8.79 46.11 -9.06
N LEU A 59 -7.87 45.51 -8.28
CA LEU A 59 -6.84 46.24 -7.52
C LEU A 59 -5.97 47.09 -8.45
N MET A 60 -5.52 46.52 -9.57
CA MET A 60 -4.75 47.25 -10.58
C MET A 60 -5.55 48.44 -11.15
N VAL A 61 -6.80 48.21 -11.54
CA VAL A 61 -7.66 49.25 -12.12
C VAL A 61 -7.92 50.38 -11.11
N SER A 62 -8.28 50.04 -9.87
CA SER A 62 -8.53 51.01 -8.79
C SER A 62 -7.27 51.82 -8.44
N GLU A 63 -6.09 51.19 -8.48
CA GLU A 63 -4.84 51.91 -8.31
C GLU A 63 -4.61 52.90 -9.45
N VAL A 64 -4.70 52.46 -10.71
CA VAL A 64 -4.46 53.30 -11.89
C VAL A 64 -5.42 54.49 -11.94
N ARG A 65 -6.70 54.27 -11.59
CA ARG A 65 -7.75 55.30 -11.58
C ARG A 65 -7.75 56.17 -10.33
N GLN A 66 -7.00 55.80 -9.30
CA GLN A 66 -7.02 56.44 -7.98
C GLN A 66 -8.41 56.45 -7.31
N GLU A 67 -9.22 55.44 -7.60
CA GLU A 67 -10.55 55.28 -7.01
C GLU A 67 -10.46 54.41 -5.74
N PRO A 68 -11.29 54.65 -4.71
CA PRO A 68 -11.38 53.78 -3.56
C PRO A 68 -11.68 52.33 -3.96
N PHE A 69 -10.93 51.38 -3.38
CA PHE A 69 -11.15 49.95 -3.61
C PHE A 69 -12.11 49.38 -2.57
N GLN A 70 -13.14 48.67 -3.04
CA GLN A 70 -14.10 47.98 -2.18
C GLN A 70 -14.30 46.55 -2.68
N TRP A 71 -14.40 45.63 -1.74
CA TRP A 71 -14.69 44.22 -2.00
C TRP A 71 -15.48 43.65 -0.83
N SER A 72 -16.45 42.80 -1.14
CA SER A 72 -17.35 42.21 -0.14
C SER A 72 -16.90 40.81 0.28
N THR A 73 -16.49 40.00 -0.70
CA THR A 73 -16.14 38.60 -0.52
C THR A 73 -14.97 38.22 -1.40
N LEU A 74 -14.21 37.24 -0.94
CA LEU A 74 -13.20 36.53 -1.72
C LEU A 74 -13.29 35.05 -1.36
N ILE A 75 -13.33 34.17 -2.36
CA ILE A 75 -13.53 32.71 -2.22
C ILE A 75 -14.78 32.38 -1.38
N GLY A 76 -15.82 33.22 -1.53
CA GLY A 76 -17.09 33.11 -0.79
C GLY A 76 -17.03 33.53 0.68
N LEU A 77 -15.97 34.22 1.12
CA LEU A 77 -15.76 34.63 2.52
C LEU A 77 -15.59 36.14 2.65
N THR A 78 -16.13 36.73 3.72
CA THR A 78 -15.89 38.14 4.05
C THR A 78 -14.45 38.37 4.56
N PRO A 79 -13.95 39.63 4.61
CA PRO A 79 -12.64 39.94 5.17
C PRO A 79 -12.43 39.40 6.59
N GLU A 80 -13.46 39.48 7.44
CA GLU A 80 -13.47 39.00 8.81
C GLU A 80 -13.42 37.47 8.86
N GLU A 81 -14.18 36.80 8.00
CA GLU A 81 -14.18 35.33 7.93
C GLU A 81 -12.85 34.79 7.42
N LEU A 82 -12.22 35.44 6.43
CA LEU A 82 -10.87 35.10 5.97
C LEU A 82 -9.87 35.25 7.11
N ARG A 83 -10.01 36.27 7.96
CA ARG A 83 -9.19 36.43 9.16
C ARG A 83 -9.40 35.28 10.13
N GLU A 84 -10.63 35.08 10.55
CA GLU A 84 -11.00 34.08 11.55
C GLU A 84 -10.52 32.68 11.12
N ARG A 85 -10.81 32.26 9.89
CA ARG A 85 -10.44 30.92 9.40
C ARG A 85 -8.94 30.73 9.24
N SER A 86 -8.21 31.77 8.83
CA SER A 86 -6.75 31.68 8.68
C SER A 86 -6.00 31.66 10.02
N HIS A 87 -6.57 32.21 11.09
CA HIS A 87 -6.02 32.16 12.45
C HIS A 87 -6.42 30.89 13.23
N HIS A 88 -7.51 30.23 12.83
CA HIS A 88 -8.04 29.06 13.53
C HIS A 88 -8.18 27.82 12.63
N PRO A 89 -7.12 27.38 11.92
CA PRO A 89 -7.21 26.28 10.96
C PRO A 89 -7.65 24.95 11.58
N LYS A 90 -7.33 24.71 12.86
CA LYS A 90 -7.76 23.50 13.59
C LYS A 90 -9.28 23.43 13.72
N LYS A 91 -9.92 24.59 14.00
CA LYS A 91 -11.38 24.72 14.17
C LYS A 91 -12.12 24.48 12.85
N TYR A 92 -11.57 24.95 11.73
CA TYR A 92 -12.28 24.96 10.44
C TYR A 92 -11.89 23.83 9.49
N PHE A 93 -10.67 23.28 9.59
CA PHE A 93 -10.13 22.30 8.66
C PHE A 93 -9.55 21.07 9.36
N GLY A 94 -9.62 20.98 10.69
CA GLY A 94 -9.11 19.84 11.45
C GLY A 94 -7.58 19.68 11.44
N ILE A 95 -6.83 20.71 11.03
CA ILE A 95 -5.36 20.68 10.94
C ILE A 95 -4.71 21.76 11.80
N ASP A 96 -3.58 21.44 12.40
CA ASP A 96 -2.78 22.42 13.14
C ASP A 96 -1.99 23.34 12.19
N HIS A 97 -1.55 24.49 12.71
CA HIS A 97 -0.50 25.28 12.07
C HIS A 97 0.77 24.45 12.04
N THR A 98 1.27 24.16 10.84
CA THR A 98 2.48 23.34 10.66
C THR A 98 3.44 24.03 9.71
N PRO A 99 4.76 23.75 9.81
CA PRO A 99 5.74 24.26 8.87
C PRO A 99 5.48 23.75 7.45
N LEU A 100 6.09 24.42 6.46
CA LEU A 100 6.11 23.94 5.08
C LEU A 100 6.77 22.55 5.03
N SER A 101 6.16 21.62 4.29
CA SER A 101 6.71 20.28 4.09
C SER A 101 6.29 19.73 2.73
N TYR A 102 7.22 19.06 2.05
CA TYR A 102 6.92 18.34 0.80
C TYR A 102 5.89 17.22 1.01
N ALA A 103 5.77 16.71 2.25
CA ALA A 103 4.85 15.65 2.62
C ALA A 103 3.37 16.04 2.42
N TYR A 104 3.06 17.34 2.33
CA TYR A 104 1.69 17.82 2.08
C TYR A 104 1.33 17.90 0.59
N GLY A 105 2.24 17.48 -0.29
CA GLY A 105 1.98 17.34 -1.72
C GLY A 105 2.13 18.63 -2.53
N ALA A 106 2.19 18.45 -3.85
CA ALA A 106 2.54 19.51 -4.79
C ALA A 106 1.48 20.63 -4.87
N ILE A 107 0.19 20.32 -4.67
CA ILE A 107 -0.90 21.31 -4.66
C ILE A 107 -0.74 22.28 -3.49
N VAL A 108 -0.54 21.75 -2.28
CA VAL A 108 -0.32 22.54 -1.07
C VAL A 108 0.95 23.38 -1.20
N ALA A 109 2.02 22.82 -1.77
CA ALA A 109 3.24 23.56 -2.06
C ALA A 109 3.01 24.74 -3.02
N LYS A 110 2.25 24.54 -4.11
CA LYS A 110 1.92 25.61 -5.08
C LYS A 110 1.05 26.70 -4.44
N LEU A 111 0.07 26.35 -3.60
CA LEU A 111 -0.74 27.33 -2.86
C LEU A 111 0.09 28.14 -1.87
N HIS A 112 1.05 27.53 -1.19
CA HIS A 112 1.99 28.25 -0.33
C HIS A 112 2.94 29.15 -1.10
N HIS A 113 3.37 28.75 -2.29
CA HIS A 113 4.15 29.60 -3.19
C HIS A 113 3.37 30.87 -3.56
N LEU A 114 2.11 30.74 -3.99
CA LEU A 114 1.22 31.87 -4.28
C LEU A 114 0.95 32.74 -3.04
N ARG A 115 0.84 32.13 -1.85
CA ARG A 115 0.75 32.87 -0.59
C ARG A 115 2.01 33.73 -0.36
N ALA A 116 3.20 33.18 -0.57
CA ALA A 116 4.44 33.92 -0.41
C ALA A 116 4.53 35.05 -1.44
N LYS A 117 4.13 34.78 -2.69
CA LYS A 117 4.13 35.79 -3.75
C LYS A 117 3.14 36.92 -3.51
N SER A 118 1.92 36.63 -3.05
CA SER A 118 0.95 37.68 -2.68
C SER A 118 1.45 38.56 -1.52
N ARG A 119 2.18 38.00 -0.55
CA ARG A 119 2.85 38.79 0.50
C ARG A 119 3.99 39.65 -0.06
N GLU A 120 4.72 39.16 -1.06
CA GLU A 120 5.70 39.99 -1.76
C GLU A 120 5.01 41.19 -2.43
N VAL A 121 3.90 40.97 -3.15
CA VAL A 121 3.10 42.06 -3.74
C VAL A 121 2.63 43.07 -2.68
N GLU A 122 2.15 42.60 -1.53
CA GLU A 122 1.78 43.45 -0.39
C GLU A 122 2.95 44.31 0.11
N LEU A 123 4.18 43.78 0.16
CA LEU A 123 5.36 44.55 0.55
C LEU A 123 5.68 45.65 -0.47
N TYR A 124 5.53 45.37 -1.77
CA TYR A 124 5.70 46.40 -2.80
C TYR A 124 4.59 47.45 -2.74
N ALA A 125 3.36 47.07 -2.40
CA ALA A 125 2.27 48.03 -2.17
C ALA A 125 2.59 48.94 -0.99
N ASN A 126 3.06 48.39 0.14
CA ASN A 126 3.50 49.19 1.29
C ASN A 126 4.63 50.17 0.90
N ARG A 127 5.64 49.71 0.16
CA ARG A 127 6.71 50.60 -0.35
C ARG A 127 6.19 51.71 -1.26
N ALA A 128 5.09 51.46 -1.97
CA ALA A 128 4.52 52.41 -2.90
C ALA A 128 3.60 53.45 -2.24
N PHE A 129 2.91 53.08 -1.17
CA PHE A 129 1.80 53.87 -0.62
C PHE A 129 1.97 54.28 0.83
N THR A 130 2.96 53.74 1.54
CA THR A 130 3.29 54.08 2.92
C THR A 130 4.52 54.98 2.95
N ASP A 131 4.41 56.12 3.60
CA ASP A 131 5.53 57.06 3.77
C ASP A 131 6.45 56.67 4.94
N GLU A 132 7.52 57.45 5.14
CA GLU A 132 8.53 57.22 6.18
C GLU A 132 7.97 57.33 7.61
N THR A 133 6.82 57.98 7.80
CA THR A 133 6.12 58.09 9.09
C THR A 133 5.19 56.91 9.37
N GLY A 134 4.98 56.05 8.36
CA GLY A 134 4.05 54.92 8.42
C GLY A 134 2.62 55.28 7.99
N ALA A 135 2.37 56.50 7.50
CA ALA A 135 1.06 56.88 6.99
C ALA A 135 0.84 56.26 5.60
N CYS A 136 -0.24 55.50 5.44
CA CYS A 136 -0.57 54.82 4.20
C CYS A 136 -1.70 55.53 3.45
N SER A 137 -1.43 55.89 2.19
CA SER A 137 -2.37 56.56 1.28
C SER A 137 -3.39 55.62 0.64
N ARG A 138 -3.13 54.31 0.61
CA ARG A 138 -3.98 53.27 0.00
C ARG A 138 -4.19 52.08 0.92
N THR A 139 -4.71 52.35 2.12
CA THR A 139 -5.02 51.31 3.12
C THR A 139 -6.01 50.27 2.59
N ASP A 140 -6.92 50.68 1.72
CA ASP A 140 -7.88 49.84 1.00
C ASP A 140 -7.20 48.73 0.18
N LEU A 141 -6.17 49.06 -0.60
CA LEU A 141 -5.41 48.08 -1.39
C LEU A 141 -4.59 47.15 -0.49
N ILE A 142 -3.94 47.71 0.54
CA ILE A 142 -3.10 46.93 1.45
C ILE A 142 -3.95 45.94 2.25
N GLN A 143 -5.13 46.34 2.72
CA GLN A 143 -6.05 45.45 3.43
C GLN A 143 -6.52 44.30 2.52
N ALA A 144 -6.84 44.57 1.26
CA ALA A 144 -7.20 43.52 0.31
C ALA A 144 -6.06 42.53 0.06
N LEU A 145 -4.83 43.01 -0.21
CA LEU A 145 -3.64 42.16 -0.40
C LEU A 145 -3.30 41.35 0.87
N ASN A 146 -3.50 41.94 2.04
CA ASN A 146 -3.30 41.26 3.31
C ASN A 146 -4.28 40.07 3.47
N ARG A 147 -5.56 40.27 3.12
CA ARG A 147 -6.57 39.20 3.12
C ARG A 147 -6.36 38.17 2.02
N LEU A 148 -5.76 38.56 0.90
CA LEU A 148 -5.40 37.64 -0.18
C LEU A 148 -4.40 36.57 0.30
N SER A 149 -3.43 36.94 1.14
CA SER A 149 -2.51 35.97 1.75
C SER A 149 -3.22 34.99 2.71
N SER A 150 -4.29 35.45 3.39
CA SER A 150 -5.16 34.59 4.20
C SER A 150 -5.95 33.61 3.34
N ALA A 151 -6.45 34.06 2.18
CA ALA A 151 -7.19 33.21 1.24
C ALA A 151 -6.34 32.02 0.78
N PHE A 152 -5.11 32.24 0.30
CA PHE A 152 -4.23 31.12 -0.08
C PHE A 152 -3.90 30.17 1.07
N TYR A 153 -3.77 30.69 2.29
CA TYR A 153 -3.56 29.82 3.44
C TYR A 153 -4.78 28.96 3.73
N ILE A 154 -5.98 29.53 3.62
CA ILE A 154 -7.25 28.79 3.76
C ILE A 154 -7.34 27.71 2.70
N LEU A 155 -7.05 28.00 1.42
CA LEU A 155 -7.04 26.99 0.36
C LEU A 155 -6.05 25.87 0.68
N ALA A 156 -4.83 26.21 1.12
CA ALA A 156 -3.84 25.20 1.52
C ALA A 156 -4.35 24.34 2.69
N CYS A 157 -5.06 24.95 3.66
CA CYS A 157 -5.66 24.22 4.76
C CYS A 157 -6.83 23.34 4.32
N GLU A 158 -7.67 23.81 3.40
CA GLU A 158 -8.78 23.05 2.84
C GLU A 158 -8.27 21.81 2.09
N VAL A 159 -7.24 21.96 1.25
CA VAL A 159 -6.62 20.81 0.56
C VAL A 159 -6.03 19.83 1.58
N ARG A 160 -5.32 20.31 2.60
CA ARG A 160 -4.78 19.44 3.65
C ARG A 160 -5.86 18.75 4.48
N GLY A 161 -6.95 19.45 4.79
CA GLY A 161 -8.12 18.91 5.45
C GLY A 161 -8.76 17.80 4.61
N ARG A 162 -8.99 18.05 3.31
CA ARG A 162 -9.47 17.03 2.37
C ARG A 162 -8.55 15.82 2.30
N ILE A 163 -7.22 16.00 2.22
CA ILE A 163 -6.26 14.89 2.20
C ILE A 163 -6.29 14.13 3.54
N LYS A 164 -6.34 14.84 4.67
CA LYS A 164 -6.43 14.23 6.00
C LYS A 164 -7.73 13.45 6.14
N ASP A 165 -8.87 14.03 5.77
CA ASP A 165 -10.16 13.37 5.79
C ASP A 165 -10.20 12.20 4.81
N GLN A 166 -9.61 12.30 3.63
CA GLN A 166 -9.47 11.19 2.69
C GLN A 166 -8.55 10.10 3.23
N THR A 167 -7.48 10.45 3.96
CA THR A 167 -6.56 9.47 4.55
C THR A 167 -7.20 8.81 5.77
N GLU A 168 -7.85 9.57 6.65
CA GLU A 168 -8.59 9.05 7.80
C GLU A 168 -9.82 8.27 7.36
N ASN A 169 -10.52 8.70 6.31
CA ASN A 169 -11.64 7.96 5.72
C ASN A 169 -11.14 6.78 4.90
N ALA A 170 -9.96 6.82 4.28
CA ALA A 170 -9.33 5.65 3.68
C ALA A 170 -8.84 4.69 4.75
N GLU A 171 -8.34 5.13 5.90
CA GLU A 171 -7.97 4.29 7.04
C GLU A 171 -9.21 3.72 7.73
N LYS A 172 -10.29 4.51 7.87
CA LYS A 172 -11.59 4.07 8.38
C LYS A 172 -12.32 3.19 7.37
N ALA A 173 -12.22 3.46 6.07
CA ALA A 173 -12.74 2.60 5.01
C ALA A 173 -11.88 1.36 4.84
N VAL A 174 -10.56 1.39 5.03
CA VAL A 174 -9.73 0.19 5.12
C VAL A 174 -10.10 -0.59 6.37
N LYS A 175 -10.39 0.06 7.50
CA LYS A 175 -10.94 -0.61 8.71
C LYS A 175 -12.39 -1.11 8.53
N ALA A 176 -13.23 -0.46 7.73
CA ALA A 176 -14.63 -0.82 7.50
C ALA A 176 -14.81 -1.82 6.34
N VAL A 177 -13.98 -1.75 5.30
CA VAL A 177 -13.85 -2.70 4.19
C VAL A 177 -13.15 -3.98 4.67
N LYS A 178 -12.21 -3.90 5.63
CA LYS A 178 -11.73 -5.07 6.40
C LYS A 178 -12.83 -5.80 7.17
N PHE A 179 -14.04 -5.22 7.30
CA PHE A 179 -15.21 -5.87 7.89
C PHE A 179 -16.37 -6.09 6.89
N GLY A 180 -16.11 -6.02 5.57
CA GLY A 180 -17.14 -6.24 4.54
C GLY A 180 -16.79 -7.31 3.49
N GLN A 181 -15.51 -7.57 3.24
CA GLN A 181 -15.04 -8.80 2.59
C GLN A 181 -13.82 -9.31 3.35
N PRO A 182 -13.77 -10.59 3.76
CA PRO A 182 -12.55 -11.13 4.34
C PRO A 182 -11.46 -10.99 3.27
N GLU A 183 -10.33 -10.37 3.62
CA GLU A 183 -9.09 -10.59 2.86
C GLU A 183 -9.01 -12.10 2.58
N LYS A 184 -8.62 -12.49 1.35
CA LYS A 184 -8.45 -13.90 0.97
C LYS A 184 -7.28 -14.48 1.75
N GLN A 185 -7.52 -14.72 3.05
CA GLN A 185 -6.57 -15.14 4.04
C GLN A 185 -6.60 -16.64 4.17
N VAL A 186 -5.41 -17.19 4.32
CA VAL A 186 -5.15 -18.61 4.48
C VAL A 186 -4.15 -18.81 5.60
N THR A 187 -4.41 -19.77 6.48
CA THR A 187 -3.46 -20.21 7.51
C THR A 187 -2.32 -20.99 6.86
N ILE A 188 -1.13 -20.94 7.46
CA ILE A 188 0.05 -21.61 6.91
C ILE A 188 0.35 -22.86 7.72
N GLY A 189 0.23 -24.02 7.07
CA GLY A 189 0.71 -25.31 7.54
C GLY A 189 2.16 -25.51 7.11
N THR A 190 3.01 -25.94 8.04
CA THR A 190 4.42 -26.22 7.78
C THR A 190 4.65 -27.73 7.79
N SER A 191 5.21 -28.24 6.70
CA SER A 191 5.43 -29.67 6.51
C SER A 191 6.90 -29.99 6.72
N ASN A 192 7.19 -30.72 7.81
CA ASN A 192 8.47 -31.37 7.99
C ASN A 192 8.53 -32.65 7.12
N ARG A 193 9.72 -33.23 6.95
CA ARG A 193 9.91 -34.47 6.20
C ARG A 193 8.99 -35.59 6.71
N HIS A 194 8.32 -36.26 5.79
CA HIS A 194 7.37 -37.31 6.12
C HIS A 194 7.14 -38.26 4.93
N ILE A 195 6.43 -39.35 5.19
CA ILE A 195 6.10 -40.37 4.19
C ILE A 195 4.61 -40.73 4.25
N HIS A 196 4.02 -40.91 3.08
CA HIS A 196 2.76 -41.62 2.90
C HIS A 196 3.06 -43.02 2.35
N LEU A 197 2.40 -44.05 2.86
CA LEU A 197 2.65 -45.44 2.46
C LEU A 197 1.50 -46.01 1.64
N SER A 198 1.84 -46.91 0.70
CA SER A 198 0.90 -47.86 0.13
C SER A 198 0.58 -48.99 1.10
N GLU A 199 -0.51 -49.71 0.86
CA GLU A 199 -0.87 -50.90 1.67
C GLU A 199 0.23 -51.97 1.60
N ASP A 200 0.76 -52.23 0.40
CA ASP A 200 1.81 -53.24 0.18
C ASP A 200 3.10 -52.86 0.93
N ASP A 201 3.49 -51.59 0.87
CA ASP A 201 4.70 -51.10 1.54
C ASP A 201 4.50 -51.02 3.06
N LEU A 202 3.30 -50.69 3.54
CA LEU A 202 2.97 -50.76 4.96
C LEU A 202 3.17 -52.18 5.49
N ASN A 203 2.63 -53.17 4.77
CA ASN A 203 2.77 -54.57 5.12
C ASN A 203 4.23 -55.04 5.08
N ALA A 204 5.01 -54.61 4.08
CA ALA A 204 6.43 -54.96 3.98
C ALA A 204 7.28 -54.34 5.11
N LEU A 205 6.94 -53.13 5.56
CA LEU A 205 7.71 -52.39 6.56
C LEU A 205 7.31 -52.73 8.00
N PHE A 206 6.02 -53.01 8.27
CA PHE A 206 5.45 -53.16 9.61
C PHE A 206 4.81 -54.54 9.88
N GLY A 207 4.57 -55.35 8.84
CA GLY A 207 4.01 -56.70 8.94
C GLY A 207 2.64 -56.83 8.26
N GLU A 208 2.29 -58.05 7.84
CA GLU A 208 1.05 -58.31 7.11
C GLU A 208 -0.21 -57.98 7.94
N GLY A 209 -1.13 -57.20 7.35
CA GLY A 209 -2.37 -56.76 7.97
C GLY A 209 -2.19 -55.66 9.03
N TYR A 210 -1.05 -54.96 9.03
CA TYR A 210 -0.78 -53.90 10.00
C TYR A 210 -1.66 -52.67 9.73
N GLU A 211 -2.24 -52.09 10.79
CA GLU A 211 -2.99 -50.83 10.71
C GLU A 211 -2.23 -49.69 11.38
N LEU A 212 -2.13 -48.54 10.71
CA LEU A 212 -1.46 -47.36 11.26
C LEU A 212 -2.17 -46.86 12.53
N THR A 213 -1.41 -46.54 13.57
CA THR A 213 -1.96 -46.05 14.83
C THR A 213 -2.04 -44.52 14.82
N PRO A 214 -3.23 -43.89 14.83
CA PRO A 214 -3.32 -42.44 14.83
C PRO A 214 -2.72 -41.83 16.10
N GLN A 215 -1.80 -40.87 15.94
CA GLN A 215 -1.23 -40.13 17.06
C GLN A 215 -1.81 -38.71 17.17
N LYS A 216 -1.90 -38.00 16.04
CA LYS A 216 -2.36 -36.61 15.99
C LYS A 216 -3.11 -36.34 14.69
N ALA A 217 -4.34 -35.83 14.78
CA ALA A 217 -5.06 -35.36 13.61
C ALA A 217 -4.34 -34.16 12.96
N LEU A 218 -4.30 -34.15 11.63
CA LEU A 218 -3.81 -33.01 10.87
C LEU A 218 -4.95 -32.05 10.54
N SER A 219 -4.61 -30.90 9.99
CA SER A 219 -5.54 -29.87 9.54
C SER A 219 -6.47 -30.36 8.43
N GLN A 220 -5.98 -31.19 7.51
CA GLN A 220 -6.80 -31.76 6.44
C GLN A 220 -7.68 -32.89 7.00
N PRO A 221 -9.00 -32.89 6.71
CA PRO A 221 -9.93 -33.90 7.18
C PRO A 221 -9.46 -35.33 6.94
N ALA A 222 -9.63 -36.19 7.95
CA ALA A 222 -9.22 -37.60 7.96
C ALA A 222 -7.71 -37.89 7.81
N GLN A 223 -6.85 -36.88 7.62
CA GLN A 223 -5.40 -37.08 7.63
C GLN A 223 -4.86 -37.06 9.07
N PHE A 224 -3.85 -37.87 9.36
CA PHE A 224 -3.25 -37.95 10.68
C PHE A 224 -1.75 -38.25 10.62
N ALA A 225 -1.01 -37.75 11.59
CA ALA A 225 0.32 -38.26 11.91
C ALA A 225 0.17 -39.56 12.72
N ALA A 226 0.77 -40.65 12.23
CA ALA A 226 0.73 -41.95 12.88
C ALA A 226 1.83 -42.06 13.96
N GLN A 227 1.72 -42.97 14.92
CA GLN A 227 2.78 -43.22 15.90
C GLN A 227 4.04 -43.78 15.23
N GLU A 228 3.84 -44.48 14.12
CA GLU A 228 4.86 -45.12 13.31
C GLU A 228 5.81 -44.11 12.68
N THR A 229 7.07 -44.53 12.58
CA THR A 229 8.13 -43.83 11.88
C THR A 229 8.99 -44.83 11.11
N VAL A 230 9.65 -44.36 10.06
CA VAL A 230 10.58 -45.14 9.24
C VAL A 230 11.95 -44.48 9.19
N THR A 231 12.95 -45.21 8.69
CA THR A 231 14.25 -44.64 8.32
C THR A 231 14.33 -44.51 6.80
N LEU A 232 14.69 -43.32 6.32
CA LEU A 232 14.97 -43.07 4.91
C LEU A 232 16.48 -43.10 4.68
N VAL A 233 16.95 -43.96 3.78
CA VAL A 233 18.37 -44.15 3.49
C VAL A 233 18.66 -43.75 2.05
N GLY A 234 19.53 -42.75 1.89
CA GLY A 234 20.02 -42.29 0.59
C GLY A 234 21.52 -42.56 0.42
N PRO A 235 22.10 -42.28 -0.77
CA PRO A 235 23.49 -42.60 -1.08
C PRO A 235 24.54 -41.98 -0.16
N LYS A 236 24.24 -40.83 0.50
CA LYS A 236 25.19 -40.12 1.38
C LYS A 236 24.86 -40.21 2.85
N GLY A 237 23.65 -40.58 3.23
CA GLY A 237 23.21 -40.54 4.62
C GLY A 237 21.78 -40.98 4.80
N GLN A 238 21.29 -40.87 6.04
CA GLN A 238 19.95 -41.30 6.42
C GLN A 238 19.23 -40.31 7.33
N PHE A 239 17.92 -40.45 7.38
CA PHE A 239 17.05 -39.84 8.39
C PHE A 239 16.28 -40.93 9.12
N GLU A 240 16.50 -41.04 10.42
CA GLU A 240 15.72 -41.88 11.32
C GLU A 240 14.47 -41.13 11.80
N ASN A 241 13.50 -41.89 12.31
CA ASN A 241 12.27 -41.35 12.92
C ASN A 241 11.47 -40.43 11.97
N VAL A 242 11.45 -40.74 10.67
CA VAL A 242 10.63 -40.00 9.70
C VAL A 242 9.17 -40.40 9.87
N ARG A 243 8.32 -39.40 10.08
CA ARG A 243 6.91 -39.58 10.43
C ARG A 243 6.11 -40.19 9.27
N VAL A 244 5.31 -41.21 9.56
CA VAL A 244 4.31 -41.74 8.63
C VAL A 244 3.01 -40.93 8.77
N LEU A 245 2.44 -40.49 7.64
CA LEU A 245 1.16 -39.80 7.58
C LEU A 245 0.09 -40.72 6.96
N GLY A 246 -0.98 -40.93 7.71
CA GLY A 246 -2.12 -41.73 7.31
C GLY A 246 -3.31 -40.90 6.78
N PRO A 247 -4.31 -41.57 6.17
CA PRO A 247 -4.37 -43.01 5.92
C PRO A 247 -3.42 -43.45 4.80
N VAL A 248 -3.31 -44.77 4.60
CA VAL A 248 -2.60 -45.34 3.45
C VAL A 248 -3.10 -44.74 2.14
N ARG A 249 -2.20 -44.62 1.16
CA ARG A 249 -2.50 -44.11 -0.18
C ARG A 249 -2.29 -45.21 -1.21
N LYS A 250 -2.64 -44.93 -2.48
CA LYS A 250 -2.43 -45.88 -3.57
C LYS A 250 -0.96 -46.13 -3.89
N ARG A 251 -0.09 -45.18 -3.58
CA ARG A 251 1.35 -45.22 -3.86
C ARG A 251 2.11 -44.58 -2.71
N THR A 252 3.29 -45.12 -2.42
CA THR A 252 4.20 -44.55 -1.44
C THR A 252 4.84 -43.27 -1.97
N GLN A 253 4.86 -42.25 -1.13
CA GLN A 253 5.38 -40.93 -1.46
C GLN A 253 6.16 -40.36 -0.29
N VAL A 254 7.37 -39.88 -0.55
CA VAL A 254 8.26 -39.25 0.42
C VAL A 254 8.36 -37.77 0.09
N GLU A 255 8.03 -36.92 1.06
CA GLU A 255 8.09 -35.46 0.93
C GLU A 255 9.24 -34.92 1.79
N LEU A 256 10.18 -34.22 1.15
CA LEU A 256 11.42 -33.73 1.74
C LEU A 256 11.62 -32.23 1.45
N SER A 257 12.46 -31.56 2.23
CA SER A 257 12.98 -30.24 1.86
C SER A 257 14.19 -30.36 0.91
N VAL A 258 14.57 -29.27 0.24
CA VAL A 258 15.80 -29.24 -0.58
C VAL A 258 17.02 -29.56 0.29
N THR A 259 17.06 -29.02 1.51
CA THR A 259 18.12 -29.30 2.50
C THR A 259 18.22 -30.79 2.82
N ASP A 260 17.08 -31.48 2.97
CA ASP A 260 17.06 -32.92 3.24
C ASP A 260 17.64 -33.74 2.08
N CYS A 261 17.31 -33.38 0.84
CA CYS A 261 17.85 -34.04 -0.36
C CYS A 261 19.38 -34.00 -0.39
N PHE A 262 19.99 -32.85 -0.03
CA PHE A 262 21.45 -32.73 0.04
C PHE A 262 22.08 -33.68 1.06
N LYS A 263 21.45 -33.84 2.23
CA LYS A 263 21.93 -34.75 3.28
C LYS A 263 21.82 -36.22 2.88
N LEU A 264 20.72 -36.60 2.24
CA LEU A 264 20.54 -37.96 1.71
C LEU A 264 21.41 -38.23 0.48
N GLY A 265 21.87 -37.19 -0.21
CA GLY A 265 22.67 -37.33 -1.43
C GLY A 265 21.85 -37.66 -2.66
N ILE A 266 20.58 -37.25 -2.68
CA ILE A 266 19.66 -37.42 -3.81
C ILE A 266 19.44 -36.08 -4.50
N LYS A 267 19.11 -36.12 -5.79
CA LYS A 267 18.80 -34.90 -6.55
C LYS A 267 17.43 -34.35 -6.10
N PRO A 268 17.32 -33.09 -5.66
CA PRO A 268 16.03 -32.50 -5.33
C PRO A 268 15.18 -32.34 -6.59
N VAL A 269 13.92 -32.75 -6.53
CA VAL A 269 12.96 -32.59 -7.62
C VAL A 269 11.64 -32.08 -7.05
N ILE A 270 11.26 -30.85 -7.42
CA ILE A 270 10.03 -30.20 -6.97
C ILE A 270 8.85 -30.78 -7.76
N ARG A 271 7.80 -31.22 -7.07
CA ARG A 271 6.57 -31.76 -7.66
C ARG A 271 5.35 -31.44 -6.82
N ASP A 272 4.20 -31.39 -7.49
CA ASP A 272 2.92 -31.40 -6.77
C ASP A 272 2.63 -32.84 -6.27
N SER A 273 2.10 -32.95 -5.05
CA SER A 273 1.79 -34.24 -4.42
C SER A 273 0.88 -35.10 -5.31
N GLY A 274 1.33 -36.31 -5.65
CA GLY A 274 0.73 -37.21 -6.64
C GLY A 274 1.51 -37.36 -7.95
N GLN A 275 2.39 -36.43 -8.31
CA GLN A 275 3.20 -36.47 -9.54
C GLN A 275 4.50 -37.26 -9.35
N HIS A 276 4.40 -38.59 -9.39
CA HIS A 276 5.53 -39.49 -9.15
C HIS A 276 6.50 -39.60 -10.34
N GLU A 277 6.06 -39.26 -11.55
CA GLU A 277 6.89 -39.42 -12.75
C GLU A 277 8.15 -38.53 -12.73
N GLY A 278 9.29 -39.13 -13.07
CA GLY A 278 10.59 -38.44 -13.07
C GLY A 278 11.04 -37.97 -11.68
N THR A 279 10.52 -38.56 -10.61
CA THR A 279 11.06 -38.43 -9.24
C THR A 279 12.18 -39.46 -9.02
N VAL A 280 12.93 -39.28 -7.95
CA VAL A 280 13.98 -40.21 -7.55
C VAL A 280 13.43 -41.23 -6.54
N GLY A 281 14.21 -42.28 -6.34
CA GLY A 281 13.99 -43.33 -5.37
C GLY A 281 14.88 -43.22 -4.13
N LEU A 282 14.61 -44.05 -3.12
CA LEU A 282 15.48 -44.31 -1.97
C LEU A 282 15.05 -45.59 -1.26
N GLN A 283 15.88 -46.07 -0.34
CA GLN A 283 15.54 -47.21 0.53
C GLN A 283 14.79 -46.73 1.78
N ILE A 284 13.66 -47.38 2.07
CA ILE A 284 12.84 -47.14 3.27
C ILE A 284 13.00 -48.36 4.19
N VAL A 285 13.35 -48.13 5.45
CA VAL A 285 13.54 -49.20 6.45
C VAL A 285 12.52 -49.04 7.57
N GLY A 286 11.74 -50.10 7.81
CA GLY A 286 10.77 -50.23 8.87
C GLY A 286 11.23 -51.23 9.95
N PRO A 287 10.41 -51.49 10.97
CA PRO A 287 10.78 -52.38 12.08
C PRO A 287 10.96 -53.85 11.67
N VAL A 288 10.27 -54.33 10.63
CA VAL A 288 10.29 -55.75 10.24
C VAL A 288 10.78 -56.00 8.81
N GLY A 289 11.10 -54.94 8.06
CA GLY A 289 11.52 -55.06 6.67
C GLY A 289 12.00 -53.75 6.06
N HIS A 290 12.27 -53.78 4.76
CA HIS A 290 12.67 -52.61 3.97
C HIS A 290 12.05 -52.67 2.57
N VAL A 291 11.93 -51.50 1.94
CA VAL A 291 11.42 -51.32 0.58
C VAL A 291 12.42 -50.47 -0.21
N GLU A 292 12.76 -50.91 -1.43
CA GLU A 292 13.47 -50.09 -2.40
C GLU A 292 12.46 -49.34 -3.26
N LEU A 293 12.30 -48.04 -3.01
CA LEU A 293 11.39 -47.22 -3.79
C LEU A 293 12.12 -46.72 -5.04
N GLU A 294 11.67 -47.08 -6.24
CA GLU A 294 12.30 -46.61 -7.49
C GLU A 294 11.94 -45.15 -7.81
N THR A 295 10.70 -44.75 -7.49
CA THR A 295 10.16 -43.40 -7.71
C THR A 295 9.18 -43.04 -6.59
N GLY A 296 9.07 -41.77 -6.24
CA GLY A 296 8.13 -41.26 -5.24
C GLY A 296 8.76 -40.30 -4.23
N VAL A 297 10.05 -40.00 -4.33
CA VAL A 297 10.72 -39.02 -3.48
C VAL A 297 10.74 -37.65 -4.16
N MET A 298 10.18 -36.64 -3.49
CA MET A 298 10.03 -35.30 -4.04
C MET A 298 10.23 -34.19 -2.99
N VAL A 299 10.54 -33.00 -3.48
CA VAL A 299 10.36 -31.76 -2.72
C VAL A 299 8.94 -31.28 -2.96
N ALA A 300 8.17 -31.11 -1.89
CA ALA A 300 6.76 -30.74 -1.99
C ALA A 300 6.62 -29.32 -2.56
N SER A 301 5.96 -29.20 -3.71
CA SER A 301 5.59 -27.90 -4.28
C SER A 301 4.55 -27.22 -3.39
N ARG A 302 4.75 -25.95 -3.07
CA ARG A 302 3.80 -25.13 -2.29
C ARG A 302 2.42 -25.08 -2.94
N HIS A 303 1.39 -25.20 -2.12
CA HIS A 303 0.00 -25.22 -2.59
C HIS A 303 -0.96 -24.74 -1.50
N ILE A 304 -2.18 -24.40 -1.92
CA ILE A 304 -3.30 -24.09 -1.05
C ILE A 304 -4.39 -25.11 -1.29
N HIS A 305 -4.79 -25.80 -0.24
CA HIS A 305 -6.04 -26.55 -0.22
C HIS A 305 -7.20 -25.57 -0.01
N LEU A 306 -8.27 -25.71 -0.79
CA LEU A 306 -9.53 -24.98 -0.60
C LEU A 306 -10.72 -25.94 -0.65
N HIS A 307 -11.70 -25.72 0.21
CA HIS A 307 -13.02 -26.31 0.03
C HIS A 307 -13.69 -25.72 -1.23
N THR A 308 -14.56 -26.47 -1.90
CA THR A 308 -15.29 -26.02 -3.11
C THR A 308 -16.01 -24.68 -2.92
N ASN A 309 -16.63 -24.48 -1.76
CA ASN A 309 -17.28 -23.22 -1.38
C ASN A 309 -16.29 -22.04 -1.28
N GLU A 310 -15.08 -22.26 -0.77
CA GLU A 310 -14.06 -21.23 -0.60
C GLU A 310 -13.43 -20.88 -1.95
N ALA A 311 -13.14 -21.87 -2.79
CA ALA A 311 -12.69 -21.66 -4.16
C ALA A 311 -13.71 -20.82 -4.95
N LYS A 312 -15.01 -21.15 -4.84
CA LYS A 312 -16.09 -20.36 -5.43
C LYS A 312 -16.12 -18.93 -4.88
N ALA A 313 -16.00 -18.76 -3.56
CA ALA A 313 -15.97 -17.44 -2.93
C ALA A 313 -14.77 -16.60 -3.38
N TRP A 314 -13.62 -17.26 -3.62
CA TRP A 314 -12.40 -16.61 -4.09
C TRP A 314 -12.32 -16.50 -5.61
N SER A 315 -13.32 -16.98 -6.35
CA SER A 315 -13.32 -17.05 -7.81
C SER A 315 -12.09 -17.78 -8.38
N LEU A 316 -11.66 -18.83 -7.69
CA LEU A 316 -10.54 -19.70 -8.08
C LEU A 316 -11.04 -21.09 -8.46
N LYS A 317 -10.23 -21.80 -9.24
CA LYS A 317 -10.48 -23.16 -9.71
C LYS A 317 -9.31 -24.06 -9.33
N ASP A 318 -9.57 -25.37 -9.33
CA ASP A 318 -8.51 -26.37 -9.20
C ASP A 318 -7.49 -26.20 -10.33
N GLY A 319 -6.20 -26.20 -9.98
CA GLY A 319 -5.11 -26.00 -10.92
C GLY A 319 -4.67 -24.55 -11.14
N ASP A 320 -5.40 -23.56 -10.61
CA ASP A 320 -4.98 -22.15 -10.72
C ASP A 320 -3.64 -21.93 -9.98
N ARG A 321 -2.84 -20.98 -10.47
CA ARG A 321 -1.57 -20.55 -9.83
C ARG A 321 -1.71 -19.11 -9.39
N VAL A 322 -1.46 -18.83 -8.11
CA VAL A 322 -1.66 -17.51 -7.51
C VAL A 322 -0.37 -16.98 -6.87
N ARG A 323 -0.36 -15.68 -6.57
CA ARG A 323 0.64 -15.05 -5.70
C ARG A 323 0.08 -14.91 -4.29
N VAL A 324 0.89 -15.28 -3.31
CA VAL A 324 0.52 -15.17 -1.89
C VAL A 324 1.57 -14.34 -1.18
N LYS A 325 1.15 -13.22 -0.59
CA LYS A 325 1.99 -12.47 0.34
C LYS A 325 1.84 -13.10 1.72
N VAL A 326 2.95 -13.55 2.29
CA VAL A 326 3.00 -14.04 3.67
C VAL A 326 3.31 -12.86 4.58
N GLU A 327 2.43 -12.65 5.55
CA GLU A 327 2.62 -11.71 6.65
C GLU A 327 3.28 -12.46 7.81
N SER A 328 4.53 -12.13 8.09
CA SER A 328 5.38 -12.71 9.13
C SER A 328 6.47 -11.70 9.53
N GLN A 329 7.42 -12.09 10.39
CA GLN A 329 8.57 -11.23 10.72
C GLN A 329 9.57 -11.09 9.57
N ARG A 330 9.52 -11.98 8.57
CA ARG A 330 10.26 -11.87 7.30
C ARG A 330 9.26 -11.97 6.15
N PRO A 331 8.53 -10.88 5.83
CA PRO A 331 7.49 -10.92 4.79
C PRO A 331 8.07 -11.34 3.44
N MET A 332 7.37 -12.23 2.76
CA MET A 332 7.76 -12.74 1.44
C MET A 332 6.54 -12.86 0.54
N VAL A 333 6.76 -12.76 -0.78
CA VAL A 333 5.75 -13.11 -1.77
C VAL A 333 6.15 -14.44 -2.39
N TYR A 334 5.27 -15.43 -2.25
CA TYR A 334 5.37 -16.69 -2.96
C TYR A 334 4.58 -16.58 -4.25
N GLU A 335 5.27 -16.72 -5.37
CA GLU A 335 4.66 -16.81 -6.69
C GLU A 335 4.33 -18.26 -7.04
N ASP A 336 3.52 -18.47 -8.06
CA ASP A 336 3.23 -19.80 -8.62
C ASP A 336 2.69 -20.82 -7.58
N VAL A 337 1.86 -20.36 -6.64
CA VAL A 337 1.25 -21.22 -5.61
C VAL A 337 0.04 -21.95 -6.19
N LEU A 338 0.06 -23.28 -6.21
CA LEU A 338 -1.02 -24.10 -6.75
C LEU A 338 -2.27 -24.06 -5.87
N ILE A 339 -3.44 -23.84 -6.48
CA ILE A 339 -4.74 -24.03 -5.84
C ILE A 339 -5.22 -25.46 -6.08
N ARG A 340 -5.56 -26.16 -4.99
CA ARG A 340 -6.15 -27.49 -4.99
C ARG A 340 -7.54 -27.44 -4.38
N VAL A 341 -8.56 -27.86 -5.13
CA VAL A 341 -9.97 -27.74 -4.71
C VAL A 341 -10.60 -29.12 -4.53
N SER A 342 -11.16 -29.37 -3.35
CA SER A 342 -11.95 -30.58 -3.06
C SER A 342 -12.98 -30.26 -1.98
N ASP A 343 -14.08 -31.01 -1.93
CA ASP A 343 -15.03 -30.99 -0.82
C ASP A 343 -14.48 -31.63 0.47
N GLN A 344 -13.37 -32.36 0.36
CA GLN A 344 -12.67 -32.98 1.49
C GLN A 344 -11.52 -32.14 2.04
N TYR A 345 -11.28 -30.95 1.49
CA TYR A 345 -10.20 -30.08 1.91
C TYR A 345 -10.65 -29.02 2.91
N GLN A 346 -9.74 -28.71 3.83
CA GLN A 346 -9.83 -27.56 4.71
C GLN A 346 -8.86 -26.49 4.25
N LYS A 347 -9.28 -25.22 4.22
CA LYS A 347 -8.42 -24.13 3.75
C LYS A 347 -7.13 -24.01 4.54
N GLU A 348 -6.02 -24.24 3.86
CA GLU A 348 -4.68 -24.10 4.41
C GLU A 348 -3.63 -24.05 3.28
N MET A 349 -2.60 -23.23 3.46
CA MET A 349 -1.43 -23.15 2.60
C MET A 349 -0.33 -24.03 3.16
N HIS A 350 0.21 -24.93 2.35
CA HIS A 350 1.27 -25.85 2.75
C HIS A 350 2.59 -25.37 2.19
N LEU A 351 3.56 -25.19 3.09
CA LEU A 351 4.96 -24.88 2.79
C LEU A 351 5.85 -25.98 3.36
N ASP A 352 6.95 -26.28 2.67
CA ASP A 352 7.99 -27.11 3.27
C ASP A 352 8.77 -26.33 4.35
N LEU A 353 9.64 -27.04 5.08
CA LEU A 353 10.40 -26.45 6.17
C LEU A 353 11.42 -25.39 5.71
N ASP A 354 12.01 -25.52 4.52
CA ASP A 354 12.96 -24.54 3.98
C ASP A 354 12.24 -23.23 3.64
N GLU A 355 11.08 -23.31 2.98
CA GLU A 355 10.21 -22.16 2.68
C GLU A 355 9.70 -21.49 3.96
N ALA A 356 9.20 -22.28 4.91
CA ALA A 356 8.70 -21.76 6.18
C ALA A 356 9.79 -21.04 6.99
N ASN A 357 11.01 -21.59 7.03
CA ASN A 357 12.14 -20.95 7.71
C ASN A 357 12.59 -19.67 7.00
N ALA A 358 12.59 -19.65 5.66
CA ALA A 358 12.95 -18.46 4.88
C ALA A 358 12.03 -17.27 5.21
N ALA A 359 10.72 -17.52 5.31
CA ALA A 359 9.72 -16.53 5.67
C ALA A 359 9.54 -16.35 7.19
N PHE A 360 10.29 -17.04 8.04
CA PHE A 360 10.18 -16.98 9.51
C PHE A 360 8.73 -17.16 10.00
N ILE A 361 8.10 -18.24 9.55
CA ILE A 361 6.71 -18.57 9.90
C ILE A 361 6.59 -18.89 11.39
N ASP A 362 5.62 -18.25 12.05
CA ASP A 362 5.19 -18.52 13.42
C ASP A 362 3.66 -18.74 13.48
N PRO A 363 3.07 -19.14 14.63
CA PRO A 363 1.63 -19.38 14.74
C PRO A 363 0.72 -18.16 14.47
N GLN A 364 1.27 -16.94 14.40
CA GLN A 364 0.53 -15.73 14.09
C GLN A 364 0.62 -15.36 12.60
N SER A 365 1.48 -16.04 11.85
CA SER A 365 1.72 -15.79 10.43
C SER A 365 0.55 -16.30 9.58
N TYR A 366 0.20 -15.56 8.53
CA TYR A 366 -0.85 -15.92 7.59
C TYR A 366 -0.51 -15.48 6.17
N GLY A 367 -1.10 -16.17 5.20
CA GLY A 367 -1.01 -15.82 3.79
C GLY A 367 -2.19 -14.95 3.37
N VAL A 368 -1.92 -13.95 2.53
CA VAL A 368 -2.93 -13.13 1.86
C VAL A 368 -2.75 -13.32 0.36
N LEU A 369 -3.78 -13.82 -0.32
CA LEU A 369 -3.76 -13.87 -1.78
C LEU A 369 -3.70 -12.44 -2.34
N MET A 370 -2.76 -12.22 -3.26
CA MET A 370 -2.63 -10.96 -3.96
C MET A 370 -3.57 -10.94 -5.17
N GLU A 371 -4.25 -9.82 -5.39
CA GLU A 371 -4.93 -9.57 -6.66
C GLU A 371 -3.87 -9.37 -7.78
N GLU A 372 -4.24 -9.71 -9.01
CA GLU A 372 -3.31 -9.62 -10.16
C GLU A 372 -2.86 -8.19 -10.46
#